data_AF-A0A1C6MGK4-F1
#
_entry.id   AF-A0A1C6MGK4-F1
#
_cell.length_a   1.000
_cell.length_b   1.000
_cell.length_c   1.000
_cell.angle_alpha   90.00
_cell.angle_beta   90.00
_cell.angle_gamma   90.00
#
_symmetry.space_group_name_H-M   'P 1'
#
loop_
_entity.id
_entity.type
_entity.pdbx_description
1 polymer ?
#
loop_
_entity_poly.entity_id
_entity_poly.type
_entity_poly.pdbx_seq_one_letter_code
_entity_poly.pdbx_strand_id
1 'polypeptide(L)'
;MNTRPLSLSLRRGRVAAGLATALVTVAGAGVLMGCSVAEGAPGGGGSGQPTQAADVLLPTAGMEFDYQIGGGYTPPDGVRAVSRDREDEPAPGLYNVCYVNAFQTQPGALSWWQDTHPGLLLRDDDGELIIDEGWDEVLLDTSTAARRTELAEIVGGWIDGCAESGFQAVEPDNLDSFERSQGRLTQEHNAAFAETLAARAHADGLAIGQKNTTDLLDRHDGIGFDFAVTEECAQFDECGAYADAYDDRVFAIEYEGEGDVDFDEACSAWGDRISLVLRDLDVLPAGEKGYVRRTC
;
A
#
# COMPACT_ATOMS: atom_id res chain seq x y z
N MET A 1 -31.14 5.36 -5.82
CA MET A 1 -30.21 6.50 -5.72
C MET A 1 -30.29 7.02 -4.29
N ASN A 2 -29.72 6.27 -3.36
CA ASN A 2 -29.62 6.66 -1.96
C ASN A 2 -28.18 7.15 -1.76
N THR A 3 -28.04 8.44 -1.51
CA THR A 3 -26.78 9.08 -1.14
C THR A 3 -26.30 8.48 0.19
N ARG A 4 -25.15 7.78 0.15
CA ARG A 4 -24.43 7.18 1.27
C ARG A 4 -23.94 8.28 2.23
N PRO A 5 -24.18 8.22 3.55
CA PRO A 5 -23.37 8.93 4.52
C PRO A 5 -22.22 8.00 4.93
N LEU A 6 -21.03 8.20 4.35
CA LEU A 6 -19.79 7.68 4.92
C LEU A 6 -19.49 8.53 6.15
N SER A 7 -19.67 7.94 7.33
CA SER A 7 -19.29 8.54 8.60
C SER A 7 -18.93 7.42 9.56
N LEU A 8 -17.68 6.97 9.52
CA LEU A 8 -17.05 6.29 10.64
C LEU A 8 -16.06 7.27 11.26
N SER A 9 -16.62 8.12 12.12
CA SER A 9 -15.88 9.04 12.98
C SER A 9 -15.63 8.35 14.32
N LEU A 10 -14.43 7.78 14.52
CA LEU A 10 -13.90 7.52 15.86
C LEU A 10 -12.42 7.92 15.94
N ARG A 11 -12.17 8.89 16.82
CA ARG A 11 -10.91 9.58 17.05
C ARG A 11 -9.80 8.63 17.52
N ARG A 12 -8.66 8.59 16.83
CA ARG A 12 -7.41 8.08 17.40
C ARG A 12 -6.81 9.07 18.39
N GLY A 13 -6.63 8.61 19.63
CA GLY A 13 -5.79 9.27 20.62
C GLY A 13 -4.32 8.90 20.35
N ARG A 14 -3.48 9.91 20.10
CA ARG A 14 -2.04 9.77 19.87
C ARG A 14 -1.37 8.95 20.98
N VAL A 15 -0.87 7.75 20.66
CA VAL A 15 0.17 7.09 21.47
C VAL A 15 1.51 7.41 20.82
N ALA A 16 2.22 8.39 21.36
CA ALA A 16 3.57 8.71 20.93
C ALA A 16 4.52 7.60 21.40
N ALA A 17 4.97 6.74 20.48
CA ALA A 17 6.08 5.83 20.72
C ALA A 17 7.38 6.64 20.78
N GLY A 18 8.02 6.68 21.95
CA GLY A 18 9.28 7.39 22.17
C GLY A 18 10.45 6.66 21.51
N LEU A 19 11.08 7.30 20.51
CA LEU A 19 12.34 6.86 19.92
C LEU A 19 13.50 7.03 20.93
N ALA A 20 14.03 5.91 21.41
CA ALA A 20 15.28 5.88 22.17
C ALA A 20 16.48 5.96 21.21
N THR A 21 17.16 7.10 21.19
CA THR A 21 18.37 7.32 20.37
C THR A 21 19.56 6.59 20.98
N ALA A 22 20.05 5.53 20.34
CA ALA A 22 21.33 4.90 20.69
C ALA A 22 22.47 5.54 19.87
N LEU A 23 23.30 6.34 20.55
CA LEU A 23 24.56 6.87 19.99
C LEU A 23 25.58 5.72 19.85
N VAL A 24 26.00 5.43 18.61
CA VAL A 24 27.17 4.59 18.33
C VAL A 24 28.34 5.50 17.97
N THR A 25 29.36 5.55 18.83
CA THR A 25 30.64 6.20 18.55
C THR A 25 31.52 5.28 17.71
N VAL A 26 31.76 5.63 16.45
CA VAL A 26 32.79 4.98 15.61
C VAL A 26 34.10 5.76 15.75
N ALA A 27 35.09 5.14 16.38
CA ALA A 27 36.48 5.60 16.39
C ALA A 27 37.18 5.11 15.11
N GLY A 28 37.78 6.04 14.37
CA GLY A 28 38.53 5.76 13.16
C GLY A 28 39.96 5.26 13.40
N ALA A 29 40.49 4.56 12.40
CA ALA A 29 41.92 4.45 12.14
C ALA A 29 42.12 4.28 10.63
N GLY A 30 42.80 5.24 10.00
CA GLY A 30 43.13 5.21 8.58
C GLY A 30 44.41 4.43 8.27
N VAL A 31 44.55 4.00 7.02
CA VAL A 31 45.83 3.72 6.36
C VAL A 31 45.74 4.22 4.91
N LEU A 32 46.83 4.87 4.49
CA LEU A 32 47.05 5.58 3.23
C LEU A 32 47.48 4.67 2.05
N MET A 33 47.39 5.29 0.87
CA MET A 33 48.19 5.13 -0.37
C MET A 33 47.76 4.08 -1.41
N GLY A 34 47.58 4.57 -2.64
CA GLY A 34 47.63 3.76 -3.86
C GLY A 34 47.11 4.46 -5.12
N CYS A 35 47.74 5.55 -5.56
CA CYS A 35 47.51 6.08 -6.91
C CYS A 35 48.01 5.10 -7.97
N SER A 36 47.20 4.80 -8.98
CA SER A 36 47.70 4.39 -10.30
C SER A 36 46.71 4.84 -11.37
N VAL A 37 47.19 5.81 -12.16
CA VAL A 37 46.61 6.23 -13.43
C VAL A 37 46.93 5.19 -14.50
N ALA A 38 45.94 4.82 -15.29
CA ALA A 38 46.15 4.21 -16.60
C ALA A 38 45.13 4.81 -17.58
N GLU A 39 45.63 5.63 -18.49
CA GLU A 39 44.90 6.17 -19.63
C GLU A 39 44.72 5.09 -20.73
N GLY A 40 43.49 4.98 -21.23
CA GLY A 40 43.19 4.98 -22.65
C GLY A 40 43.13 3.65 -23.42
N ALA A 41 41.91 3.23 -23.79
CA ALA A 41 41.55 2.93 -25.18
C ALA A 41 40.01 2.93 -25.37
N PRO A 42 39.47 3.39 -26.51
CA PRO A 42 38.05 3.61 -26.72
C PRO A 42 37.35 2.44 -27.45
N GLY A 43 36.02 2.38 -27.31
CA GLY A 43 35.15 1.77 -28.31
C GLY A 43 34.55 0.42 -27.93
N GLY A 44 33.30 0.45 -27.48
CA GLY A 44 32.45 -0.73 -27.32
C GLY A 44 31.07 -0.29 -26.90
N GLY A 45 30.27 0.20 -27.86
CA GLY A 45 28.85 0.43 -27.66
C GLY A 45 28.16 -0.90 -27.37
N GLY A 46 28.10 -1.26 -26.09
CA GLY A 46 27.25 -2.32 -25.59
C GLY A 46 25.82 -1.79 -25.63
N SER A 47 25.09 -2.14 -26.68
CA SER A 47 23.64 -2.18 -26.63
C SER A 47 23.26 -3.05 -25.42
N GLY A 48 22.85 -2.40 -24.32
CA GLY A 48 22.24 -3.10 -23.20
C GLY A 48 21.11 -3.94 -23.77
N GLN A 49 21.24 -5.25 -23.67
CA GLN A 49 20.10 -6.13 -23.92
C GLN A 49 18.98 -5.68 -22.98
N PRO A 50 17.72 -5.63 -23.44
CA PRO A 50 16.62 -5.38 -22.52
C PRO A 50 16.72 -6.45 -21.43
N THR A 51 16.88 -6.00 -20.19
CA THR A 51 16.72 -6.84 -19.01
C THR A 51 15.39 -7.54 -19.20
N GLN A 52 15.39 -8.87 -19.26
CA GLN A 52 14.16 -9.63 -19.30
C GLN A 52 13.37 -9.20 -18.07
N ALA A 53 12.17 -8.64 -18.26
CA ALA A 53 11.30 -8.29 -17.15
C ALA A 53 11.21 -9.53 -16.25
N ALA A 54 11.49 -9.36 -14.96
CA ALA A 54 11.32 -10.45 -14.02
C ALA A 54 9.86 -10.90 -14.11
N ASP A 55 9.62 -12.21 -14.19
CA ASP A 55 8.25 -12.73 -14.15
C ASP A 55 7.63 -12.29 -12.83
N VAL A 56 6.58 -11.46 -12.90
CA VAL A 56 5.84 -10.98 -11.74
C VAL A 56 5.21 -12.18 -11.03
N LEU A 57 5.58 -12.40 -9.78
CA LEU A 57 5.04 -13.49 -8.98
C LEU A 57 3.67 -13.07 -8.41
N LEU A 58 2.60 -13.71 -8.89
CA LEU A 58 1.24 -13.46 -8.40
C LEU A 58 0.94 -14.20 -7.09
N PRO A 59 0.05 -13.66 -6.23
CA PRO A 59 -0.44 -14.42 -5.10
C PRO A 59 -1.33 -15.58 -5.59
N THR A 60 -1.34 -16.67 -4.83
CA THR A 60 -2.26 -17.78 -5.09
C THR A 60 -3.58 -17.54 -4.35
N ALA A 61 -4.71 -17.81 -5.00
CA ALA A 61 -6.02 -17.75 -4.36
C ALA A 61 -6.08 -18.65 -3.10
N GLY A 62 -6.78 -18.19 -2.06
CA GLY A 62 -6.95 -18.94 -0.80
C GLY A 62 -5.69 -19.07 0.05
N MET A 63 -4.68 -18.22 -0.15
CA MET A 63 -3.54 -18.12 0.77
C MET A 63 -4.01 -17.64 2.14
N GLU A 64 -3.76 -18.40 3.22
CA GLU A 64 -4.04 -17.87 4.56
C GLU A 64 -3.27 -16.58 4.78
N PHE A 65 -4.00 -15.50 5.03
CA PHE A 65 -3.52 -14.13 5.03
C PHE A 65 -3.41 -13.56 6.44
N ASP A 66 -2.54 -12.58 6.61
CA ASP A 66 -2.46 -11.76 7.82
C ASP A 66 -2.19 -10.31 7.44
N TYR A 67 -2.89 -9.39 8.11
CA TYR A 67 -2.81 -7.95 7.83
C TYR A 67 -2.08 -7.27 8.98
N GLN A 68 -0.82 -6.90 8.74
CA GLN A 68 0.15 -6.43 9.74
C GLN A 68 0.66 -5.03 9.42
N ILE A 69 -0.20 -4.15 8.90
CA ILE A 69 0.17 -2.77 8.56
C ILE A 69 0.33 -1.86 9.79
N GLY A 70 -0.25 -2.23 10.94
CA GLY A 70 -0.05 -1.53 12.22
C GLY A 70 1.27 -1.90 12.93
N GLY A 71 2.10 -2.74 12.30
CA GLY A 71 3.40 -3.17 12.77
C GLY A 71 3.62 -4.67 12.58
N GLY A 72 4.76 -5.03 11.98
CA GLY A 72 5.15 -6.41 11.72
C GLY A 72 5.37 -7.24 13.00
N TYR A 73 4.80 -8.44 13.01
CA TYR A 73 5.04 -9.44 14.07
C TYR A 73 5.18 -10.84 13.46
N THR A 74 5.80 -11.79 14.16
CA THR A 74 5.96 -13.16 13.66
C THR A 74 4.60 -13.73 13.23
N PRO A 75 4.38 -14.02 11.93
CA PRO A 75 3.10 -14.53 11.48
C PRO A 75 2.77 -15.88 12.13
N PRO A 76 1.52 -16.12 12.55
CA PRO A 76 1.10 -17.40 13.09
C PRO A 76 1.37 -18.58 12.14
N ASP A 77 1.48 -19.79 12.71
CA ASP A 77 1.56 -21.02 11.92
C ASP A 77 0.36 -21.13 10.98
N GLY A 78 0.61 -21.46 9.71
CA GLY A 78 -0.42 -21.57 8.67
C GLY A 78 -0.43 -20.40 7.69
N VAL A 79 -0.06 -19.19 8.13
CA VAL A 79 0.01 -17.99 7.28
C VAL A 79 0.94 -18.20 6.10
N ARG A 80 0.46 -17.84 4.91
CA ARG A 80 1.16 -17.96 3.62
C ARG A 80 1.42 -16.62 2.95
N ALA A 81 0.60 -15.62 3.24
CA ALA A 81 0.75 -14.26 2.75
C ALA A 81 0.57 -13.25 3.89
N VAL A 82 1.28 -12.13 3.82
CA VAL A 82 1.18 -11.03 4.80
C VAL A 82 1.25 -9.69 4.09
N SER A 83 0.46 -8.72 4.53
CA SER A 83 0.72 -7.31 4.20
C SER A 83 1.36 -6.57 5.37
N ARG A 84 2.39 -5.77 5.09
CA ARG A 84 3.14 -4.97 6.07
C ARG A 84 3.45 -3.59 5.52
N ASP A 85 3.58 -2.62 6.42
CA ASP A 85 4.05 -1.29 6.07
C ASP A 85 5.41 -1.35 5.36
N ARG A 86 5.64 -0.47 4.39
CA ARG A 86 6.93 -0.36 3.67
C ARG A 86 8.14 -0.08 4.58
N GLU A 87 7.92 0.38 5.80
CA GLU A 87 8.96 0.61 6.81
C GLU A 87 9.28 -0.64 7.65
N ASP A 88 8.48 -1.71 7.54
CA ASP A 88 8.71 -2.99 8.21
C ASP A 88 9.48 -3.99 7.34
N GLU A 89 10.18 -4.92 7.98
CA GLU A 89 10.86 -6.01 7.28
C GLU A 89 9.85 -7.04 6.72
N PRO A 90 10.05 -7.58 5.51
CA PRO A 90 9.28 -8.74 5.03
C PRO A 90 9.40 -9.95 5.96
N ALA A 91 8.33 -10.73 6.08
CA ALA A 91 8.33 -12.03 6.75
C ALA A 91 9.04 -13.09 5.87
N PRO A 92 10.16 -13.68 6.32
CA PRO A 92 10.92 -14.63 5.52
C PRO A 92 10.10 -15.88 5.13
N GLY A 93 10.16 -16.26 3.85
CA GLY A 93 9.53 -17.49 3.35
C GLY A 93 8.02 -17.40 3.09
N LEU A 94 7.42 -16.22 3.27
CA LEU A 94 6.02 -15.95 2.94
C LEU A 94 5.91 -15.08 1.68
N TYR A 95 4.69 -14.95 1.16
CA TYR A 95 4.36 -13.95 0.15
C TYR A 95 4.10 -12.60 0.84
N ASN A 96 4.93 -11.60 0.58
CA ASN A 96 4.88 -10.31 1.26
C ASN A 96 4.32 -9.23 0.33
N VAL A 97 3.24 -8.59 0.78
CA VAL A 97 2.65 -7.39 0.19
C VAL A 97 3.16 -6.17 0.97
N CYS A 98 3.66 -5.18 0.26
CA CYS A 98 4.19 -3.94 0.81
C CYS A 98 3.10 -2.86 0.78
N TYR A 99 2.62 -2.46 1.94
CA TYR A 99 1.69 -1.36 2.10
C TYR A 99 2.37 -0.02 1.82
N VAL A 100 1.78 0.76 0.92
CA VAL A 100 2.23 2.11 0.58
C VAL A 100 1.03 3.03 0.57
N ASN A 101 0.98 4.01 1.49
CA ASN A 101 -0.01 5.09 1.41
C ASN A 101 0.34 6.00 0.23
N ALA A 102 -0.30 5.74 -0.91
CA ALA A 102 0.10 6.31 -2.20
C ALA A 102 -0.71 7.55 -2.58
N PHE A 103 -1.91 7.72 -2.03
CA PHE A 103 -2.85 8.78 -2.41
C PHE A 103 -3.15 9.78 -1.27
N GLN A 104 -2.60 9.54 -0.08
CA GLN A 104 -2.64 10.46 1.06
C GLN A 104 -1.25 10.58 1.69
N THR A 105 -1.08 11.57 2.57
CA THR A 105 0.11 11.66 3.42
C THR A 105 0.01 10.66 4.56
N GLN A 106 1.05 9.85 4.81
CA GLN A 106 1.08 9.00 6.00
C GLN A 106 1.20 9.79 7.32
N PRO A 107 0.85 9.20 8.48
CA PRO A 107 0.94 9.87 9.78
C PRO A 107 2.36 10.36 10.04
N GLY A 108 2.48 11.62 10.46
CA GLY A 108 3.77 12.24 10.76
C GLY A 108 4.59 12.72 9.54
N ALA A 109 4.13 12.47 8.30
CA ALA A 109 4.85 12.92 7.10
C ALA A 109 4.42 14.32 6.60
N LEU A 110 3.32 14.89 7.11
CA LEU A 110 2.75 16.14 6.58
C LEU A 110 3.76 17.30 6.56
N SER A 111 4.58 17.47 7.60
CA SER A 111 5.57 18.56 7.64
C SER A 111 6.60 18.44 6.51
N TRP A 112 7.02 17.22 6.20
CA TRP A 112 7.94 16.98 5.10
C TRP A 112 7.29 17.38 3.77
N TRP A 113 6.06 16.94 3.51
CA TRP A 113 5.33 17.31 2.29
C TRP A 113 5.15 18.83 2.16
N GLN A 114 4.85 19.53 3.24
CA GLN A 114 4.71 20.99 3.24
C GLN A 114 6.03 21.71 2.92
N ASP A 115 7.15 21.17 3.39
CA ASP A 115 8.47 21.78 3.22
C ASP A 115 9.08 21.46 1.85
N THR A 116 8.85 20.27 1.30
CA THR A 116 9.54 19.79 0.08
C THR A 116 8.65 19.76 -1.15
N HIS A 117 7.38 19.41 -1.01
CA HIS A 117 6.44 19.23 -2.13
C HIS A 117 5.04 19.84 -1.86
N PRO A 118 4.93 21.11 -1.43
CA PRO A 118 3.65 21.70 -1.02
C PRO A 118 2.61 21.77 -2.16
N GLY A 119 3.06 21.70 -3.42
CA GLY A 119 2.22 21.70 -4.62
C GLY A 119 1.58 20.35 -4.96
N LEU A 120 1.98 19.28 -4.27
CA LEU A 120 1.41 17.93 -4.38
C LEU A 120 0.35 17.64 -3.32
N LEU A 121 0.16 18.54 -2.36
CA LEU A 121 -0.93 18.46 -1.39
C LEU A 121 -2.21 19.05 -1.99
N LEU A 122 -3.31 18.30 -1.92
CA LEU A 122 -4.60 18.72 -2.43
C LEU A 122 -5.17 19.87 -1.59
N ARG A 123 -5.68 20.88 -2.28
CA ARG A 123 -6.24 22.09 -1.67
C ARG A 123 -7.61 22.43 -2.23
N ASP A 124 -8.40 23.12 -1.41
CA ASP A 124 -9.66 23.72 -1.85
C ASP A 124 -9.44 25.07 -2.57
N ASP A 125 -10.54 25.76 -2.90
CA ASP A 125 -10.49 27.04 -3.61
C ASP A 125 -9.91 28.19 -2.75
N ASP A 126 -9.94 28.06 -1.43
CA ASP A 126 -9.37 29.02 -0.47
C ASP A 126 -7.88 28.74 -0.20
N GLY A 127 -7.36 27.63 -0.72
CA GLY A 127 -5.97 27.20 -0.57
C GLY A 127 -5.71 26.37 0.69
N GLU A 128 -6.76 25.99 1.42
CA GLU A 128 -6.66 25.13 2.60
C GLU A 128 -6.49 23.67 2.19
N LEU A 129 -5.80 22.90 3.03
CA LEU A 129 -5.54 21.48 2.76
C LEU A 129 -6.83 20.67 2.88
N ILE A 130 -7.08 19.78 1.93
CA ILE A 130 -8.18 18.82 2.04
C ILE A 130 -7.68 17.62 2.86
N ILE A 131 -8.27 17.44 4.04
CA ILE A 131 -7.91 16.41 5.02
C ILE A 131 -9.00 15.34 5.02
N ASP A 132 -8.58 14.08 5.04
CA ASP A 132 -9.42 12.95 5.39
C ASP A 132 -9.72 12.99 6.89
N GLU A 133 -10.97 13.28 7.27
CA GLU A 133 -11.37 13.39 8.66
C GLU A 133 -11.28 12.06 9.43
N GLY A 134 -11.32 10.91 8.73
CA GLY A 134 -11.18 9.59 9.34
C GLY A 134 -9.77 9.34 9.86
N TRP A 135 -8.76 9.83 9.14
CA TRP A 135 -7.35 9.50 9.36
C TRP A 135 -6.47 10.69 9.75
N ASP A 136 -6.97 11.93 9.68
CA ASP A 136 -6.21 13.18 9.88
C ASP A 136 -5.02 13.29 8.90
N GLU A 137 -5.24 12.81 7.67
CA GLU A 137 -4.25 12.74 6.59
C GLU A 137 -4.64 13.63 5.41
N VAL A 138 -3.66 14.28 4.79
CA VAL A 138 -3.93 15.17 3.66
C VAL A 138 -3.93 14.38 2.36
N LEU A 139 -4.92 14.64 1.50
CA LEU A 139 -5.03 14.02 0.19
C LEU A 139 -3.92 14.52 -0.75
N LEU A 140 -3.38 13.64 -1.58
CA LEU A 140 -2.39 13.99 -2.61
C LEU A 140 -3.09 14.41 -3.90
N ASP A 141 -2.54 15.40 -4.59
CA ASP A 141 -3.14 16.00 -5.77
C ASP A 141 -2.75 15.26 -7.05
N THR A 142 -3.59 14.30 -7.47
CA THR A 142 -3.43 13.53 -8.71
C THR A 142 -4.04 14.22 -9.94
N SER A 143 -4.55 15.45 -9.81
CA SER A 143 -5.44 16.08 -10.82
C SER A 143 -4.78 16.43 -12.15
N THR A 144 -3.45 16.53 -12.19
CA THR A 144 -2.72 16.87 -13.43
C THR A 144 -1.65 15.85 -13.72
N ALA A 145 -1.34 15.67 -15.00
CA ALA A 145 -0.25 14.77 -15.42
C ALA A 145 1.09 15.15 -14.78
N ALA A 146 1.41 16.46 -14.68
CA ALA A 146 2.65 16.93 -14.08
C ALA A 146 2.76 16.53 -12.59
N ARG A 147 1.67 16.69 -11.83
CA ARG A 147 1.64 16.27 -10.41
C ARG A 147 1.73 14.76 -10.27
N ARG A 148 1.04 13.99 -11.12
CA ARG A 148 1.16 12.53 -11.12
C ARG A 148 2.58 12.07 -11.44
N THR A 149 3.27 12.70 -12.37
CA THR A 149 4.68 12.42 -12.64
C THR A 149 5.56 12.70 -11.43
N GLU A 150 5.38 13.84 -10.76
CA GLU A 150 6.18 14.18 -9.56
C GLU A 150 5.87 13.23 -8.38
N LEU A 151 4.59 12.91 -8.16
CA LEU A 151 4.17 11.91 -7.18
C LEU A 151 4.75 10.53 -7.49
N ALA A 152 4.79 10.13 -8.76
CA ALA A 152 5.34 8.84 -9.18
C ALA A 152 6.85 8.72 -8.97
N GLU A 153 7.59 9.83 -8.90
CA GLU A 153 9.00 9.79 -8.50
C GLU A 153 9.16 9.48 -7.01
N ILE A 154 8.28 10.06 -6.18
CA ILE A 154 8.31 9.89 -4.71
C ILE A 154 7.77 8.52 -4.32
N VAL A 155 6.51 8.25 -4.65
CA VAL A 155 5.82 6.98 -4.34
C VAL A 155 6.47 5.83 -5.08
N GLY A 156 6.92 6.06 -6.31
CA GLY A 156 7.70 5.07 -7.04
C GLY A 156 8.99 4.70 -6.34
N GLY A 157 9.75 5.68 -5.82
CA GLY A 157 10.94 5.37 -5.02
C GLY A 157 10.64 4.53 -3.76
N TRP A 158 9.44 4.63 -3.20
CA TRP A 158 8.99 3.75 -2.12
C TRP A 158 8.71 2.33 -2.60
N ILE A 159 8.07 2.17 -3.77
CA ILE A 159 7.83 0.88 -4.43
C ILE A 159 9.16 0.19 -4.78
N ASP A 160 10.13 0.94 -5.34
CA ASP A 160 11.48 0.43 -5.60
C ASP A 160 12.11 -0.13 -4.31
N GLY A 161 11.96 0.61 -3.20
CA GLY A 161 12.43 0.19 -1.87
C GLY A 161 11.77 -1.10 -1.36
N CYS A 162 10.49 -1.31 -1.67
CA CYS A 162 9.81 -2.59 -1.38
C CYS A 162 10.45 -3.75 -2.18
N ALA A 163 10.73 -3.54 -3.47
CA ALA A 163 11.41 -4.55 -4.29
C ALA A 163 12.81 -4.87 -3.76
N GLU A 164 13.59 -3.84 -3.43
CA GLU A 164 14.94 -3.98 -2.85
C GLU A 164 14.93 -4.73 -1.50
N SER A 165 13.88 -4.51 -0.70
CA SER A 165 13.70 -5.19 0.60
C SER A 165 13.25 -6.64 0.45
N GLY A 166 12.80 -7.05 -0.74
CA GLY A 166 12.39 -8.42 -1.04
C GLY A 166 10.91 -8.69 -0.83
N PHE A 167 10.05 -7.66 -0.93
CA PHE A 167 8.61 -7.87 -1.09
C PHE A 167 8.29 -8.49 -2.46
N GLN A 168 7.12 -9.13 -2.58
CA GLN A 168 6.65 -9.74 -3.84
C GLN A 168 5.57 -8.87 -4.51
N ALA A 169 4.91 -8.03 -3.73
CA ALA A 169 3.85 -7.17 -4.22
C ALA A 169 3.79 -5.84 -3.45
N VAL A 170 3.03 -4.90 -3.99
CA VAL A 170 2.65 -3.64 -3.34
C VAL A 170 1.13 -3.49 -3.29
N GLU A 171 0.63 -2.85 -2.24
CA GLU A 171 -0.75 -2.35 -2.14
C GLU A 171 -0.72 -0.81 -2.00
N PRO A 172 -1.03 -0.06 -3.07
CA PRO A 172 -1.16 1.40 -2.98
C PRO A 172 -2.50 1.77 -2.33
N ASP A 173 -2.45 2.26 -1.10
CA ASP A 173 -3.63 2.59 -0.31
C ASP A 173 -4.25 3.94 -0.69
N ASN A 174 -5.53 4.15 -0.34
CA ASN A 174 -6.32 5.35 -0.61
C ASN A 174 -6.63 5.62 -2.10
N LEU A 175 -6.74 4.57 -2.92
CA LEU A 175 -7.13 4.67 -4.35
C LEU A 175 -8.47 5.42 -4.55
N ASP A 176 -9.36 5.35 -3.57
CA ASP A 176 -10.67 5.99 -3.51
C ASP A 176 -10.64 7.46 -3.05
N SER A 177 -9.45 8.07 -2.91
CA SER A 177 -9.29 9.45 -2.40
C SER A 177 -10.11 10.50 -3.15
N PHE A 178 -10.54 10.21 -4.38
CA PHE A 178 -11.47 11.06 -5.13
C PHE A 178 -12.82 11.24 -4.45
N GLU A 179 -13.32 10.27 -3.69
CA GLU A 179 -14.59 10.34 -2.97
C GLU A 179 -14.57 11.41 -1.87
N ARG A 180 -13.39 11.64 -1.27
CA ARG A 180 -13.16 12.57 -0.16
C ARG A 180 -12.55 13.89 -0.62
N SER A 181 -12.38 14.09 -1.93
CA SER A 181 -11.66 15.22 -2.53
C SER A 181 -12.49 16.50 -2.69
N GLN A 182 -13.74 16.56 -2.19
CA GLN A 182 -14.67 17.66 -2.46
C GLN A 182 -14.88 17.94 -3.96
N GLY A 183 -14.79 16.90 -4.81
CA GLY A 183 -14.94 17.00 -6.26
C GLY A 183 -13.71 17.55 -7.01
N ARG A 184 -12.54 17.63 -6.36
CA ARG A 184 -11.28 18.09 -6.98
C ARG A 184 -10.55 16.97 -7.72
N LEU A 185 -10.72 15.73 -7.27
CA LEU A 185 -10.20 14.55 -7.92
C LEU A 185 -11.35 13.77 -8.55
N THR A 186 -11.04 13.04 -9.62
CA THR A 186 -11.97 12.12 -10.29
C THR A 186 -11.38 10.71 -10.28
N GLN A 187 -12.23 9.73 -10.58
CA GLN A 187 -11.80 8.36 -10.80
C GLN A 187 -10.68 8.28 -11.87
N GLU A 188 -10.75 9.09 -12.94
CA GLU A 188 -9.71 9.14 -13.98
C GLU A 188 -8.38 9.69 -13.49
N HIS A 189 -8.40 10.66 -12.58
CA HIS A 189 -7.15 11.19 -11.99
C HIS A 189 -6.42 10.09 -11.22
N ASN A 190 -7.14 9.35 -10.39
CA ASN A 190 -6.54 8.30 -9.57
C ASN A 190 -6.16 7.07 -10.39
N ALA A 191 -7.01 6.65 -11.34
CA ALA A 191 -6.69 5.54 -12.24
C ALA A 191 -5.43 5.83 -13.08
N ALA A 192 -5.28 7.05 -13.61
CA ALA A 192 -4.07 7.41 -14.37
C ALA A 192 -2.80 7.44 -13.49
N PHE A 193 -2.93 7.71 -12.20
CA PHE A 193 -1.80 7.61 -11.28
C PHE A 193 -1.49 6.15 -10.95
N ALA A 194 -2.52 5.34 -10.64
CA ALA A 194 -2.39 3.91 -10.41
C ALA A 194 -1.75 3.17 -11.61
N GLU A 195 -2.12 3.52 -12.85
CA GLU A 195 -1.50 3.01 -14.09
C GLU A 195 0.02 3.25 -14.09
N THR A 196 0.46 4.41 -13.61
CA THR A 196 1.89 4.75 -13.51
C THR A 196 2.59 3.92 -12.43
N LEU A 197 1.93 3.71 -11.29
CA LEU A 197 2.46 2.89 -10.19
C LEU A 197 2.53 1.40 -10.57
N ALA A 198 1.51 0.88 -11.27
CA ALA A 198 1.48 -0.49 -11.76
C ALA A 198 2.62 -0.77 -12.73
N ALA A 199 2.82 0.11 -13.72
CA ALA A 199 3.92 0.00 -14.65
C ALA A 199 5.30 -0.02 -13.96
N ARG A 200 5.45 0.75 -12.87
CA ARG A 200 6.69 0.78 -12.08
C ARG A 200 6.86 -0.49 -11.24
N ALA A 201 5.83 -0.91 -10.51
CA ALA A 201 5.84 -2.16 -9.75
C ALA A 201 6.21 -3.36 -10.63
N HIS A 202 5.58 -3.49 -11.80
CA HIS A 202 5.88 -4.56 -12.75
C HIS A 202 7.31 -4.48 -13.30
N ALA A 203 7.86 -3.27 -13.50
CA ALA A 203 9.24 -3.09 -13.95
C ALA A 203 10.25 -3.64 -12.92
N ASP A 204 9.90 -3.60 -11.64
CA ASP A 204 10.69 -4.13 -10.52
C ASP A 204 10.33 -5.59 -10.16
N GLY A 205 9.44 -6.22 -10.92
CA GLY A 205 9.00 -7.60 -10.70
C GLY A 205 8.01 -7.78 -9.54
N LEU A 206 7.40 -6.69 -9.06
CA LEU A 206 6.36 -6.72 -8.04
C LEU A 206 4.98 -6.84 -8.69
N ALA A 207 4.10 -7.65 -8.09
CA ALA A 207 2.67 -7.56 -8.37
C ALA A 207 2.08 -6.31 -7.69
N ILE A 208 0.95 -5.80 -8.19
CA ILE A 208 0.27 -4.63 -7.61
C ILE A 208 -1.19 -4.93 -7.32
N GLY A 209 -1.60 -4.66 -6.09
CA GLY A 209 -2.97 -4.88 -5.63
C GLY A 209 -3.85 -3.65 -5.81
N GLN A 210 -5.10 -3.85 -6.23
CA GLN A 210 -6.12 -2.82 -6.08
C GLN A 210 -6.56 -2.75 -4.62
N LYS A 211 -6.43 -1.57 -4.00
CA LYS A 211 -6.99 -1.33 -2.67
C LYS A 211 -8.41 -0.78 -2.78
N ASN A 212 -9.39 -1.53 -2.25
CA ASN A 212 -10.81 -1.15 -2.23
C ASN A 212 -11.31 -0.65 -3.62
N THR A 213 -12.23 0.31 -3.64
CA THR A 213 -12.63 1.07 -4.84
C THR A 213 -13.31 0.22 -5.92
N THR A 214 -14.47 -0.38 -5.62
CA THR A 214 -15.29 -1.11 -6.62
C THR A 214 -15.66 -0.25 -7.83
N ASP A 215 -15.75 1.07 -7.66
CA ASP A 215 -15.93 2.06 -8.72
C ASP A 215 -14.90 1.96 -9.87
N LEU A 216 -13.69 1.45 -9.61
CA LEU A 216 -12.63 1.24 -10.60
C LEU A 216 -12.45 -0.22 -11.02
N LEU A 217 -13.27 -1.14 -10.48
CA LEU A 217 -13.09 -2.57 -10.68
C LEU A 217 -13.17 -2.98 -12.15
N ASP A 218 -14.08 -2.40 -12.95
CA ASP A 218 -14.17 -2.68 -14.39
C ASP A 218 -12.93 -2.24 -15.19
N ARG A 219 -12.01 -1.49 -14.56
CA ARG A 219 -10.78 -0.97 -15.18
C ARG A 219 -9.52 -1.65 -14.65
N HIS A 220 -9.62 -2.63 -13.75
CA HIS A 220 -8.47 -3.22 -13.09
C HIS A 220 -7.39 -3.73 -14.06
N ASP A 221 -7.79 -4.50 -15.08
CA ASP A 221 -6.90 -5.01 -16.13
C ASP A 221 -6.20 -3.87 -16.90
N GLY A 222 -6.92 -2.80 -17.19
CA GLY A 222 -6.40 -1.65 -17.92
C GLY A 222 -5.43 -0.81 -17.07
N ILE A 223 -5.65 -0.78 -15.75
CA ILE A 223 -4.74 -0.14 -14.79
C ILE A 223 -3.49 -1.01 -14.56
N GLY A 224 -3.63 -2.32 -14.67
CA GLY A 224 -2.57 -3.30 -14.43
C GLY A 224 -2.58 -3.86 -13.01
N PHE A 225 -3.72 -3.87 -12.32
CA PHE A 225 -3.84 -4.55 -11.03
C PHE A 225 -3.91 -6.07 -11.20
N ASP A 226 -3.24 -6.78 -10.31
CA ASP A 226 -3.05 -8.24 -10.41
C ASP A 226 -3.90 -9.04 -9.40
N PHE A 227 -4.26 -8.40 -8.29
CA PHE A 227 -5.05 -8.94 -7.17
C PHE A 227 -5.76 -7.79 -6.44
N ALA A 228 -6.60 -8.10 -5.46
CA ALA A 228 -7.22 -7.08 -4.60
C ALA A 228 -6.84 -7.23 -3.13
N VAL A 229 -6.72 -6.10 -2.45
CA VAL A 229 -6.80 -6.01 -0.99
C VAL A 229 -8.02 -5.17 -0.63
N THR A 230 -8.92 -5.72 0.16
CA THR A 230 -10.22 -5.10 0.42
C THR A 230 -10.50 -5.04 1.90
N GLU A 231 -11.08 -3.95 2.37
CA GLU A 231 -11.59 -3.79 3.71
C GLU A 231 -13.12 -3.82 3.66
N GLU A 232 -13.71 -4.64 4.52
CA GLU A 232 -15.15 -4.74 4.73
C GLU A 232 -15.96 -5.17 3.50
N CYS A 233 -15.39 -6.00 2.62
CA CYS A 233 -16.09 -6.42 1.40
C CYS A 233 -17.39 -7.20 1.70
N ALA A 234 -17.46 -7.93 2.83
CA ALA A 234 -18.65 -8.68 3.18
C ALA A 234 -19.74 -7.73 3.71
N GLN A 235 -19.33 -6.78 4.55
CA GLN A 235 -20.17 -5.71 5.07
C GLN A 235 -20.80 -4.87 3.95
N PHE A 236 -20.09 -4.65 2.84
CA PHE A 236 -20.57 -3.85 1.72
C PHE A 236 -21.17 -4.66 0.55
N ASP A 237 -21.25 -5.99 0.66
CA ASP A 237 -21.71 -6.90 -0.42
C ASP A 237 -20.87 -6.78 -1.71
N GLU A 238 -19.55 -6.65 -1.55
CA GLU A 238 -18.59 -6.42 -2.63
C GLU A 238 -17.65 -7.61 -2.89
N CYS A 239 -17.55 -8.57 -1.95
CA CYS A 239 -16.59 -9.68 -2.06
C CYS A 239 -16.71 -10.46 -3.38
N GLY A 240 -17.94 -10.74 -3.83
CA GLY A 240 -18.16 -11.47 -5.08
C GLY A 240 -17.64 -10.73 -6.32
N ALA A 241 -17.77 -9.39 -6.34
CA ALA A 241 -17.27 -8.58 -7.45
C ALA A 241 -15.74 -8.67 -7.54
N TYR A 242 -15.04 -8.54 -6.40
CA TYR A 242 -13.59 -8.69 -6.37
C TYR A 242 -13.15 -10.13 -6.70
N ALA A 243 -13.81 -11.14 -6.15
CA ALA A 243 -13.48 -12.54 -6.41
C ALA A 243 -13.58 -12.88 -7.90
N ASP A 244 -14.64 -12.41 -8.57
CA ASP A 244 -14.83 -12.64 -10.00
C ASP A 244 -13.85 -11.83 -10.87
N ALA A 245 -13.50 -10.60 -10.47
CA ALA A 245 -12.53 -9.78 -11.20
C ALA A 245 -11.10 -10.33 -11.13
N TYR A 246 -10.69 -10.85 -9.96
CA TYR A 246 -9.30 -11.21 -9.70
C TYR A 246 -9.01 -12.71 -9.71
N ASP A 247 -9.91 -13.53 -10.25
CA ASP A 247 -9.84 -15.00 -10.17
C ASP A 247 -9.51 -15.46 -8.75
N ASP A 248 -10.26 -14.98 -7.76
CA ASP A 248 -10.13 -15.36 -6.34
C ASP A 248 -8.82 -14.90 -5.65
N ARG A 249 -7.97 -14.12 -6.33
CA ARG A 249 -6.78 -13.47 -5.74
C ARG A 249 -7.21 -12.23 -4.95
N VAL A 250 -7.89 -12.43 -3.83
CA VAL A 250 -8.39 -11.36 -2.96
C VAL A 250 -7.97 -11.61 -1.52
N PHE A 251 -7.30 -10.61 -0.93
CA PHE A 251 -7.05 -10.53 0.50
C PHE A 251 -8.09 -9.58 1.12
N ALA A 252 -9.05 -10.13 1.85
CA ALA A 252 -10.15 -9.39 2.45
C ALA A 252 -9.99 -9.27 3.96
N ILE A 253 -10.14 -8.05 4.47
CA ILE A 253 -10.04 -7.69 5.87
C ILE A 253 -11.43 -7.30 6.35
N GLU A 254 -11.90 -7.92 7.42
CA GLU A 254 -13.09 -7.47 8.16
C GLU A 254 -12.63 -6.94 9.52
N TYR A 255 -13.37 -5.99 10.11
CA TYR A 255 -12.98 -5.38 11.38
C TYR A 255 -13.93 -5.75 12.52
N GLU A 256 -13.38 -6.21 13.65
CA GLU A 256 -14.18 -6.56 14.83
C GLU A 256 -14.91 -5.33 15.37
N GLY A 257 -16.24 -5.46 15.45
CA GLY A 257 -17.10 -4.41 15.98
C GLY A 257 -17.46 -3.32 14.97
N GLU A 258 -16.99 -3.44 13.74
CA GLU A 258 -17.42 -2.60 12.62
C GLU A 258 -18.48 -3.35 11.79
N GLY A 259 -19.48 -2.60 11.32
CA GLY A 259 -20.56 -3.14 10.51
C GLY A 259 -21.61 -3.99 11.26
N ASP A 260 -22.47 -4.63 10.47
CA ASP A 260 -23.56 -5.50 10.91
C ASP A 260 -23.36 -6.97 10.48
N VAL A 261 -22.33 -7.25 9.67
CA VAL A 261 -22.02 -8.60 9.16
C VAL A 261 -21.11 -9.35 10.14
N ASP A 262 -21.53 -10.56 10.53
CA ASP A 262 -20.74 -11.44 11.39
C ASP A 262 -19.62 -12.12 10.59
N PHE A 263 -18.42 -12.22 11.18
CA PHE A 263 -17.28 -12.82 10.49
C PHE A 263 -17.50 -14.31 10.15
N ASP A 264 -18.20 -15.08 10.96
CA ASP A 264 -18.51 -16.48 10.64
C ASP A 264 -19.51 -16.61 9.48
N GLU A 265 -20.39 -15.62 9.31
CA GLU A 265 -21.26 -15.50 8.13
C GLU A 265 -20.44 -15.18 6.87
N ALA A 266 -19.54 -14.19 6.95
CA ALA A 266 -18.61 -13.87 5.87
C ALA A 266 -17.75 -15.07 5.46
N CYS A 267 -17.17 -15.78 6.44
CA CYS A 267 -16.40 -17.00 6.20
C CYS A 267 -17.22 -18.09 5.52
N SER A 268 -18.46 -18.32 5.98
CA SER A 268 -19.33 -19.34 5.39
C SER A 268 -19.73 -19.02 3.96
N ALA A 269 -19.85 -17.74 3.63
CA ALA A 269 -20.23 -17.27 2.30
C ALA A 269 -19.03 -17.25 1.32
N TRP A 270 -17.86 -16.84 1.79
CA TRP A 270 -16.75 -16.41 0.92
C TRP A 270 -15.40 -17.10 1.18
N GLY A 271 -15.20 -17.81 2.29
CA GLY A 271 -13.90 -18.41 2.65
C GLY A 271 -13.40 -19.50 1.69
N ASP A 272 -14.28 -20.08 0.86
CA ASP A 272 -13.89 -21.01 -0.20
C ASP A 272 -13.37 -20.29 -1.48
N ARG A 273 -13.58 -18.97 -1.58
CA ARG A 273 -13.25 -18.14 -2.75
C ARG A 273 -12.13 -17.14 -2.45
N ILE A 274 -12.12 -16.51 -1.28
CA ILE A 274 -11.17 -15.43 -0.98
C ILE A 274 -10.51 -15.66 0.38
N SER A 275 -9.37 -15.00 0.60
CA SER A 275 -8.66 -15.06 1.88
C SER A 275 -9.22 -14.01 2.82
N LEU A 276 -9.85 -14.41 3.92
CA LEU A 276 -10.51 -13.53 4.89
C LEU A 276 -9.73 -13.46 6.21
N VAL A 277 -9.54 -12.24 6.71
CA VAL A 277 -8.98 -12.01 8.04
C VAL A 277 -9.83 -11.01 8.81
N LEU A 278 -10.28 -11.39 10.01
CA LEU A 278 -10.84 -10.46 10.98
C LEU A 278 -9.69 -9.79 11.74
N ARG A 279 -9.68 -8.47 11.81
CA ARG A 279 -8.71 -7.68 12.57
C ARG A 279 -9.41 -6.68 13.50
N ASP A 280 -8.67 -6.14 14.45
CA ASP A 280 -9.08 -4.91 15.12
C ASP A 280 -8.83 -3.72 14.17
N LEU A 281 -9.62 -2.64 14.32
CA LEU A 281 -9.51 -1.46 13.46
C LEU A 281 -8.12 -0.80 13.54
N ASP A 282 -7.43 -0.98 14.67
CA ASP A 282 -6.08 -0.44 14.86
C ASP A 282 -4.96 -1.30 14.24
N VAL A 283 -5.31 -2.48 13.72
CA VAL A 283 -4.40 -3.45 13.11
C VAL A 283 -3.21 -3.76 14.01
N LEU A 284 -3.47 -3.88 15.32
CA LEU A 284 -2.46 -3.96 16.35
C LEU A 284 -1.54 -5.19 16.15
N PRO A 285 -0.25 -5.12 16.55
CA PRO A 285 0.63 -6.28 16.60
C PRO A 285 0.17 -7.35 17.60
N ALA A 286 0.48 -8.62 17.34
CA ALA A 286 0.17 -9.70 18.26
C ALA A 286 0.80 -9.49 19.65
N GLY A 287 -0.02 -9.65 20.69
CA GLY A 287 0.38 -9.45 22.09
C GLY A 287 0.02 -8.07 22.66
N GLU A 288 -0.41 -7.13 21.82
CA GLU A 288 -0.98 -5.87 22.27
C GLU A 288 -2.41 -6.03 22.80
N LYS A 289 -2.79 -5.13 23.71
CA LYS A 289 -4.13 -5.16 24.30
C LYS A 289 -5.15 -4.68 23.28
N GLY A 290 -6.07 -5.55 22.90
CA GLY A 290 -7.09 -5.25 21.89
C GLY A 290 -6.80 -5.90 20.55
N TYR A 291 -5.66 -6.59 20.40
CA TYR A 291 -5.35 -7.40 19.23
C TYR A 291 -6.46 -8.42 18.93
N VAL A 292 -6.96 -8.39 17.70
CA VAL A 292 -7.91 -9.37 17.16
C VAL A 292 -7.35 -9.99 15.90
N ARG A 293 -7.36 -11.32 15.81
CA ARG A 293 -7.11 -12.04 14.56
C ARG A 293 -7.93 -13.31 14.50
N ARG A 294 -8.71 -13.46 13.43
CA ARG A 294 -9.33 -14.73 13.02
C ARG A 294 -9.21 -14.85 11.50
N THR A 295 -9.08 -16.07 11.00
CA THR A 295 -8.96 -16.31 9.55
C THR A 295 -9.90 -17.40 9.09
N CYS A 296 -10.25 -17.30 7.82
CA CYS A 296 -10.85 -18.28 6.95
C CYS A 296 -10.49 -17.88 5.52
#